data_AF-A0A1G2ZL70-F1
#
_entry.id   AF-A0A1G2ZL70-F1
#
_cell.length_a   1.000
_cell.length_b   1.000
_cell.length_c   1.000
_cell.angle_alpha   90.00
_cell.angle_beta   90.00
_cell.angle_gamma   90.00
#
_symmetry.space_group_name_H-M   'P 1'
#
loop_
_entity.id
_entity.type
_entity.pdbx_description
1 polymer ?
#
loop_
_entity_poly.entity_id
_entity_poly.type
_entity_poly.pdbx_seq_one_letter_code
_entity_poly.pdbx_strand_id
1 'polypeptide(L)'
;MVAVPILSPITGINPNTAVSNTTVSVTITGTNYLSGAKVSLVSGNTTINGTNVVVVNSTQITVQFNLTGATTGQYNVVVTNPDDVSSQQQVIFTVNEQ
;
A
#
# COMPACT_ATOMS: atom_id res chain seq x y z
N MET A 1 15.14 27.02 4.58
CA MET A 1 14.11 26.32 3.79
C MET A 1 14.00 24.91 4.37
N VAL A 2 12.89 24.59 5.03
CA VAL A 2 12.66 23.21 5.50
C VAL A 2 12.07 22.47 4.30
N ALA A 3 12.71 21.39 3.84
CA ALA A 3 12.14 20.57 2.78
C ALA A 3 10.77 20.09 3.25
N VAL A 4 9.70 20.56 2.62
CA VAL A 4 8.39 19.93 2.79
C VAL A 4 8.54 18.59 2.08
N PRO A 5 8.43 17.44 2.77
CA PRO A 5 8.47 16.16 2.09
C PRO A 5 7.37 16.17 1.03
N ILE A 6 7.74 15.97 -0.24
CA ILE A 6 6.78 15.87 -1.32
C ILE A 6 5.89 14.67 -1.05
N LEU A 7 4.74 14.89 -0.42
CA LEU A 7 3.86 13.80 -0.06
C LEU A 7 3.35 13.14 -1.34
N SER A 8 3.38 11.80 -1.40
CA SER A 8 2.60 11.04 -2.36
C SER A 8 1.30 10.62 -1.68
N PRO A 9 0.28 11.49 -1.58
CA PRO A 9 -0.95 11.15 -0.89
C PRO A 9 -1.63 9.99 -1.60
N ILE A 10 -1.90 8.93 -0.84
CA ILE A 10 -2.80 7.88 -1.29
C ILE A 10 -4.22 8.45 -1.15
N THR A 11 -4.95 8.52 -2.26
CA THR A 11 -6.34 9.00 -2.29
C THR A 11 -7.33 7.87 -2.05
N GLY A 12 -6.95 6.62 -2.32
CA GLY A 12 -7.82 5.47 -2.10
C GLY A 12 -7.13 4.13 -2.34
N ILE A 13 -7.80 3.07 -1.87
CA ILE A 13 -7.43 1.68 -2.12
C ILE A 13 -8.69 0.87 -2.41
N ASN A 14 -8.65 0.02 -3.43
CA ASN A 14 -9.77 -0.84 -3.80
C ASN A 14 -9.28 -2.21 -4.31
N PRO A 15 -9.80 -3.32 -3.76
CA PRO A 15 -10.62 -3.40 -2.55
C PRO A 15 -9.85 -2.91 -1.31
N ASN A 16 -10.51 -2.25 -0.36
CA ASN A 16 -9.89 -1.87 0.91
C ASN A 16 -9.97 -2.97 1.97
N THR A 17 -10.51 -4.14 1.61
CA THR A 17 -10.64 -5.29 2.49
C THR A 17 -10.27 -6.58 1.78
N ALA A 18 -9.79 -7.56 2.54
CA ALA A 18 -9.56 -8.91 2.06
C ALA A 18 -9.61 -9.92 3.19
N VAL A 19 -9.59 -11.20 2.85
CA VAL A 19 -9.62 -12.31 3.79
C VAL A 19 -8.18 -12.74 4.11
N SER A 20 -7.89 -13.04 5.38
CA SER A 20 -6.60 -13.63 5.75
C SER A 20 -6.38 -14.96 5.00
N ASN A 21 -5.12 -15.36 4.84
CA ASN A 21 -4.72 -16.58 4.11
C ASN A 21 -5.11 -16.63 2.62
N THR A 22 -5.35 -15.46 2.01
CA THR A 22 -5.59 -15.34 0.57
C THR A 22 -4.60 -14.38 -0.09
N THR A 23 -4.47 -14.46 -1.41
CA THR A 23 -3.77 -13.44 -2.19
C THR A 23 -4.81 -12.51 -2.81
N VAL A 24 -4.69 -11.22 -2.52
CA VAL A 24 -5.61 -10.18 -3.02
C VAL A 24 -4.85 -9.22 -3.94
N SER A 25 -5.43 -8.93 -5.10
CA SER A 25 -4.96 -7.85 -5.96
C SER A 25 -5.67 -6.56 -5.59
N VAL A 26 -4.91 -5.51 -5.34
CA VAL A 26 -5.40 -4.21 -4.91
C VAL A 26 -4.91 -3.12 -5.83
N THR A 27 -5.82 -2.18 -6.08
CA THR A 27 -5.53 -0.96 -6.82
C THR A 27 -5.46 0.19 -5.83
N ILE A 28 -4.33 0.88 -5.83
CA ILE A 28 -4.07 2.05 -5.00
C ILE A 28 -4.11 3.26 -5.91
N THR A 29 -4.94 4.22 -5.55
CA THR A 29 -5.05 5.50 -6.23
C THR A 29 -4.39 6.58 -5.38
N GLY A 30 -3.72 7.53 -6.04
CA GLY A 30 -3.01 8.61 -5.38
C GLY A 30 -2.43 9.59 -6.39
N THR A 31 -1.32 10.23 -6.03
CA THR A 31 -0.58 11.13 -6.93
C THR A 31 0.92 10.97 -6.74
N ASN A 32 1.69 11.34 -7.77
CA ASN A 32 3.16 11.31 -7.80
C ASN A 32 3.78 9.92 -7.65
N TYR A 33 3.14 8.87 -8.17
CA TYR A 33 3.76 7.54 -8.20
C TYR A 33 4.83 7.46 -9.29
N LEU A 34 6.02 6.99 -8.90
CA LEU A 34 7.14 6.77 -9.81
C LEU A 34 7.27 5.29 -10.14
N SER A 35 7.73 4.98 -11.36
CA SER A 35 8.03 3.61 -11.76
C SER A 35 9.07 3.00 -10.82
N GLY A 36 8.76 1.82 -10.26
CA GLY A 36 9.58 1.19 -9.22
C GLY A 36 9.14 1.49 -7.79
N ALA A 37 8.01 2.19 -7.60
CA ALA A 37 7.37 2.32 -6.30
C ALA A 37 7.14 0.96 -5.64
N LYS A 38 7.30 0.91 -4.32
CA LYS A 38 7.04 -0.25 -3.48
C LYS A 38 5.83 0.03 -2.61
N VAL A 39 5.07 -1.01 -2.32
CA VAL A 39 3.91 -0.90 -1.43
C VAL A 39 4.00 -1.98 -0.36
N SER A 40 3.75 -1.58 0.89
CA SER A 40 3.71 -2.49 2.03
C SER A 40 2.50 -2.18 2.92
N LEU A 41 1.93 -3.22 3.51
CA LEU A 41 0.91 -3.13 4.55
C LEU A 41 1.57 -3.27 5.91
N VAL A 42 1.35 -2.32 6.80
CA VAL A 42 1.96 -2.28 8.14
C VAL A 42 0.86 -2.29 9.19
N SER A 43 0.85 -3.28 10.07
CA SER A 43 -0.04 -3.35 11.23
C SER A 43 0.76 -3.70 12.48
N GLY A 44 1.03 -2.70 13.33
CA GLY A 44 1.89 -2.86 14.50
C GLY A 44 3.28 -3.38 14.12
N ASN A 45 3.60 -4.61 14.53
CA ASN A 45 4.86 -5.29 14.23
C ASN A 45 4.83 -6.13 12.94
N THR A 46 3.66 -6.29 12.32
CA THR A 46 3.48 -7.07 11.09
C THR A 46 3.67 -6.15 9.89
N THR A 47 4.60 -6.50 9.00
CA THR A 47 4.77 -5.84 7.70
C THR A 47 4.62 -6.85 6.58
N ILE A 48 3.63 -6.64 5.71
CA ILE A 48 3.38 -7.48 4.54
C ILE A 48 3.81 -6.67 3.32
N ASN A 49 4.86 -7.14 2.66
CA ASN A 49 5.36 -6.50 1.46
C ASN A 49 4.49 -6.93 0.26
N GLY A 50 4.07 -5.95 -0.54
CA GLY A 50 3.36 -6.21 -1.77
C GLY A 50 4.26 -6.89 -2.80
N THR A 51 3.70 -7.89 -3.48
CA THR A 51 4.30 -8.55 -4.63
C THR A 51 3.63 -8.04 -5.91
N ASN A 52 4.31 -8.19 -7.04
CA ASN A 52 3.78 -7.78 -8.35
C ASN A 52 3.29 -6.30 -8.37
N VAL A 53 4.10 -5.40 -7.81
CA VAL A 53 3.80 -3.96 -7.82
C VAL A 53 4.02 -3.43 -9.23
N VAL A 54 2.94 -2.97 -9.86
CA VAL A 54 2.94 -2.38 -11.20
C VAL A 54 2.35 -0.99 -11.09
N VAL A 55 3.14 0.02 -11.45
CA VAL A 55 2.69 1.41 -11.53
C VAL A 55 2.02 1.60 -12.89
N VAL A 56 0.69 1.68 -12.90
CA VAL A 56 -0.08 1.86 -14.13
C VAL A 56 0.12 3.27 -14.66
N ASN A 57 0.09 4.26 -13.78
CA ASN A 57 0.38 5.66 -14.07
C ASN A 57 0.77 6.40 -12.78
N SER A 58 1.08 7.70 -12.88
CA SER A 58 1.45 8.54 -11.73
C SER A 58 0.36 8.70 -10.66
N THR A 59 -0.84 8.18 -10.90
CA THR A 59 -1.99 8.23 -9.99
C THR A 59 -2.56 6.86 -9.62
N GLN A 60 -2.00 5.77 -10.16
CA GLN A 60 -2.54 4.43 -9.99
C GLN A 60 -1.45 3.37 -9.94
N ILE A 61 -1.48 2.56 -8.88
CA ILE A 61 -0.61 1.40 -8.68
C ILE A 61 -1.50 0.17 -8.50
N THR A 62 -1.14 -0.93 -9.13
CA THR A 62 -1.70 -2.25 -8.85
C THR A 62 -0.66 -3.10 -8.12
N VAL A 63 -1.05 -3.75 -7.04
CA VAL A 63 -0.17 -4.59 -6.21
C VAL A 63 -0.93 -5.83 -5.75
N GLN A 64 -0.23 -6.94 -5.56
CA GLN A 64 -0.77 -8.10 -4.85
C GLN A 64 -0.25 -8.15 -3.42
N PHE A 65 -1.12 -8.45 -2.48
CA PHE A 65 -0.73 -8.81 -1.12
C PHE A 65 -1.04 -10.27 -0.88
N ASN A 66 -0.03 -11.01 -0.46
CA ASN A 66 -0.19 -12.35 0.08
C ASN A 66 -0.46 -12.23 1.58
N LEU A 67 -1.68 -12.55 2.00
CA LEU A 67 -2.14 -12.48 3.39
C LEU A 67 -2.00 -13.84 4.11
N THR A 68 -1.22 -14.78 3.58
CA THR A 68 -0.90 -16.06 4.25
C THR A 68 -0.16 -15.81 5.56
N GLY A 69 -0.77 -16.21 6.68
CA GLY A 69 -0.24 -15.93 8.01
C GLY A 69 -0.39 -14.47 8.47
N ALA A 70 -1.12 -13.62 7.73
CA ALA A 70 -1.44 -12.27 8.16
C ALA A 70 -2.42 -12.28 9.33
N THR A 71 -2.16 -11.48 10.36
CA THR A 71 -3.11 -11.23 11.44
C THR A 71 -4.32 -10.46 10.92
N THR A 72 -5.50 -10.77 11.42
CA THR A 72 -6.72 -10.06 11.08
C THR A 72 -6.72 -8.68 11.76
N GLY A 73 -7.27 -7.67 11.10
CA GLY A 73 -7.27 -6.29 11.60
C GLY A 73 -6.93 -5.24 10.55
N GLN A 74 -6.67 -4.03 11.01
CA GLN A 74 -6.38 -2.87 10.18
C GLN A 74 -4.88 -2.78 9.87
N TYR A 75 -4.56 -2.58 8.60
CA TYR A 75 -3.22 -2.37 8.07
C TYR A 75 -3.12 -0.99 7.44
N ASN A 76 -2.02 -0.31 7.72
CA ASN A 76 -1.67 0.94 7.07
C ASN A 76 -1.00 0.64 5.74
N VAL A 77 -1.51 1.23 4.66
CA VAL A 77 -0.89 1.16 3.36
C VAL A 77 0.23 2.19 3.30
N VAL A 78 1.45 1.73 3.04
CA VAL A 78 2.63 2.58 2.86
C VAL A 78 3.14 2.38 1.44
N VAL A 79 3.16 3.47 0.66
CA VAL A 79 3.82 3.51 -0.65
C VAL A 79 5.15 4.22 -0.49
N THR A 80 6.23 3.60 -0.97
CA THR A 80 7.57 4.18 -0.99
C THR A 80 8.02 4.28 -2.42
N ASN A 81 8.20 5.51 -2.91
CA ASN A 81 8.78 5.74 -4.22
C ASN A 81 10.33 5.59 -4.18
N PRO A 82 10.97 5.30 -5.33
CA PRO A 82 12.42 5.15 -5.44
C PRO A 82 13.24 6.42 -5.12
N ASP A 83 12.64 7.61 -5.06
CA ASP A 83 13.27 8.85 -4.61
C ASP A 83 13.28 9.01 -3.07
N ASP A 84 13.10 7.90 -2.33
CA ASP A 84 12.98 7.83 -0.86
C ASP A 84 11.82 8.64 -0.27
N VAL A 85 10.85 8.98 -1.13
CA VAL A 85 9.65 9.71 -0.75
C VAL A 85 8.54 8.71 -0.48
N SER A 86 8.09 8.67 0.77
CA SER A 86 6.99 7.81 1.21
C SER A 86 5.67 8.58 1.34
N SER A 87 4.57 7.88 1.10
CA SER A 87 3.24 8.36 1.44
C SER A 87 3.08 8.39 2.96
N GLN A 88 2.83 9.56 3.55
CA GLN A 88 2.43 9.69 4.97
C GLN A 88 0.91 9.63 5.17
N GLN A 89 0.11 9.49 4.11
CA GLN A 89 -1.34 9.38 4.24
C GLN A 89 -1.70 7.95 4.65
N GLN A 90 -2.28 7.80 5.85
CA GLN A 90 -2.67 6.53 6.42
C GLN A 90 -3.97 6.04 5.77
N VAL A 91 -3.87 5.32 4.65
CA VAL A 91 -5.01 4.59 4.09
C VAL A 91 -5.10 3.23 4.76
N ILE A 92 -6.30 2.90 5.25
CA ILE A 92 -6.55 1.66 5.99
C ILE A 92 -7.00 0.57 5.05
N PHE A 93 -6.34 -0.57 5.14
CA PHE A 93 -6.71 -1.83 4.54
C PHE A 93 -7.10 -2.83 5.64
N THR A 94 -8.28 -3.44 5.55
CA THR A 94 -8.77 -4.37 6.59
C THR A 94 -8.64 -5.82 6.16
N VAL A 95 -7.94 -6.62 6.95
CA VAL A 95 -7.88 -8.07 6.80
C VAL A 95 -8.93 -8.70 7.72
N ASN A 96 -9.92 -9.36 7.12
CA ASN A 96 -10.98 -10.09 7.80
C ASN A 96 -10.59 -11.55 8.04
N GLU A 97 -11.24 -12.19 9.00
CA GLU A 97 -11.10 -13.63 9.23
C GLU A 97 -11.70 -14.43 8.06
N GLN A 98 -11.16 -15.63 7.80
CA GLN A 98 -11.66 -16.54 6.76
C GLN A 98 -12.91 -17.29 7.19
#